data_AF-A0A4Y8SAZ5-F1
#
_entry.id   AF-A0A4Y8SAZ5-F1
#
_cell.length_a   1.000
_cell.length_b   1.000
_cell.length_c   1.000
_cell.angle_alpha   90.00
_cell.angle_beta   90.00
_cell.angle_gamma   90.00
#
_symmetry.space_group_name_H-M   'P 1'
#
loop_
_entity.id
_entity.type
_entity.pdbx_description
1 polymer ?
#
loop_
_entity_poly.entity_id
_entity_poly.type
_entity_poly.pdbx_seq_one_letter_code
_entity_poly.pdbx_strand_id
1 'polypeptide(L)'
;MESKENQGNAILNLKPAEISNPLLVIKDFFSDDSLPGHLERLQKWRSCVLEEHYFKGDKGSPSELLYFYKLNVCLLEAAYLLKDRLDLNFKEPTDPLFVFKQIYQDYDLSAYQGMLYEWLEFGLSARATNEAITPVDLIRVYENLQRLYGASWNVNQRFANTSLIAHQASIEQSADSLIGSPNVALYKLDSTIGSPLQETITKIVAKIKEKVSSVQAIIYLG
;
A
#
# COMPACT_ATOMS: atom_id res chain seq x y z
N MET A 1 -29.48 -30.44 19.11
CA MET A 1 -28.55 -30.35 17.96
C MET A 1 -27.83 -29.03 18.10
N GLU A 2 -26.61 -29.07 18.66
CA GLU A 2 -25.71 -27.93 18.68
C GLU A 2 -25.29 -27.62 17.23
N SER A 3 -25.66 -26.43 16.77
CA SER A 3 -25.08 -25.81 15.59
C SER A 3 -23.65 -25.42 15.91
N LYS A 4 -22.71 -26.23 15.39
CA LYS A 4 -21.27 -25.95 15.44
C LYS A 4 -21.00 -24.63 14.72
N GLU A 5 -20.68 -23.59 15.47
CA GLU A 5 -19.80 -22.53 14.99
C GLU A 5 -18.49 -23.19 14.56
N ASN A 6 -18.26 -23.24 13.26
CA ASN A 6 -16.94 -23.49 12.71
C ASN A 6 -16.50 -22.22 11.98
N GLN A 7 -16.28 -21.15 12.75
CA GLN A 7 -15.45 -20.06 12.29
C GLN A 7 -14.03 -20.63 12.21
N GLY A 8 -13.63 -21.05 11.01
CA GLY A 8 -12.27 -21.50 10.77
C GLY A 8 -11.31 -20.38 11.16
N ASN A 9 -10.49 -20.61 12.19
CA ASN A 9 -9.38 -19.73 12.53
C ASN A 9 -8.42 -19.69 11.34
N ALA A 10 -8.57 -18.69 10.46
CA ALA A 10 -7.62 -18.44 9.40
C ALA A 10 -6.22 -18.29 10.03
N ILE A 11 -5.27 -19.09 9.59
CA ILE A 11 -3.89 -19.03 10.09
C ILE A 11 -3.27 -17.77 9.49
N LEU A 12 -2.89 -16.83 10.37
CA LEU A 12 -2.27 -15.57 9.97
C LEU A 12 -0.75 -15.66 10.10
N ASN A 13 -0.04 -15.06 9.15
CA ASN A 13 1.41 -14.84 9.16
C ASN A 13 1.80 -13.55 9.91
N LEU A 14 0.82 -12.72 10.29
CA LEU A 14 1.02 -11.50 11.07
C LEU A 14 1.57 -11.75 12.49
N LYS A 15 2.43 -10.84 12.95
CA LYS A 15 2.90 -10.80 14.36
C LYS A 15 1.76 -10.37 15.29
N PRO A 16 1.82 -10.69 16.60
CA PRO A 16 0.78 -10.28 17.56
C PRO A 16 0.49 -8.76 17.58
N ALA A 17 1.52 -7.93 17.42
CA ALA A 17 1.37 -6.48 17.33
C ALA A 17 0.62 -6.03 16.05
N GLU A 18 0.86 -6.72 14.93
CA GLU A 18 0.21 -6.49 13.63
C GLU A 18 -1.23 -7.01 13.64
N ILE A 19 -1.52 -8.11 14.35
CA ILE A 19 -2.91 -8.58 14.57
C ILE A 19 -3.68 -7.57 15.42
N SER A 20 -3.03 -6.99 16.43
CA SER A 20 -3.64 -5.99 17.30
C SER A 20 -3.85 -4.67 16.57
N ASN A 21 -2.89 -4.28 15.72
CA ASN A 21 -2.95 -3.06 14.91
C ASN A 21 -2.54 -3.34 13.45
N PRO A 22 -3.48 -3.78 12.60
CA PRO A 22 -3.19 -4.14 11.20
C PRO A 22 -2.70 -2.97 10.34
N LEU A 23 -2.92 -1.74 10.79
CA LEU A 23 -2.47 -0.53 10.11
C LEU A 23 -0.94 -0.41 10.08
N LEU A 24 -0.25 -1.06 11.04
CA LEU A 24 1.21 -1.16 11.02
C LEU A 24 1.70 -1.86 9.76
N VAL A 25 0.98 -2.90 9.31
CA VAL A 25 1.32 -3.65 8.09
C VAL A 25 1.19 -2.76 6.86
N ILE A 26 0.12 -1.97 6.77
CA ILE A 26 -0.09 -1.02 5.67
C ILE A 26 1.04 0.02 5.64
N LYS A 27 1.40 0.56 6.80
CA LYS A 27 2.49 1.54 6.93
C LYS A 27 3.83 0.94 6.51
N ASP A 28 4.16 -0.26 6.98
CA ASP A 28 5.41 -0.93 6.67
C ASP A 28 5.49 -1.29 5.17
N PHE A 29 4.38 -1.74 4.58
CA PHE A 29 4.28 -2.02 3.14
C PHE A 29 4.64 -0.78 2.30
N PHE A 30 4.09 0.40 2.61
CA PHE A 30 4.40 1.64 1.88
C PHE A 30 5.68 2.36 2.35
N SER A 31 6.35 1.82 3.36
CA SER A 31 7.71 2.23 3.71
C SER A 31 8.75 1.47 2.86
N ASP A 32 8.41 0.29 2.36
CA ASP A 32 9.24 -0.50 1.44
C ASP A 32 9.32 0.14 0.05
N ASP A 33 8.16 0.56 -0.48
CA ASP A 33 8.05 1.17 -1.81
C ASP A 33 6.79 2.02 -1.93
N SER A 34 6.77 2.85 -2.97
CA SER A 34 5.60 3.62 -3.39
C SER A 34 4.53 2.74 -4.04
N LEU A 35 3.28 3.22 -4.11
CA LEU A 35 2.21 2.52 -4.83
C LEU A 35 2.60 2.16 -6.28
N PRO A 36 3.17 3.07 -7.10
CA PRO A 36 3.65 2.71 -8.43
C PRO A 36 4.71 1.59 -8.43
N GLY A 37 5.67 1.63 -7.50
CA GLY A 37 6.72 0.62 -7.41
C GLY A 37 6.18 -0.77 -7.05
N HIS A 38 5.23 -0.84 -6.11
CA HIS A 38 4.53 -2.09 -5.79
C HIS A 38 3.73 -2.64 -6.98
N LEU A 39 3.06 -1.77 -7.75
CA LEU A 39 2.30 -2.17 -8.94
C LEU A 39 3.23 -2.72 -10.05
N GLU A 40 4.39 -2.08 -10.26
CA GLU A 40 5.41 -2.55 -11.19
C GLU A 40 5.95 -3.92 -10.77
N ARG A 41 6.28 -4.09 -9.48
CA ARG A 41 6.77 -5.36 -8.94
C ARG A 41 5.73 -6.48 -9.05
N LEU A 42 4.45 -6.16 -8.83
CA LEU A 42 3.34 -7.08 -9.03
C LEU A 42 3.17 -7.47 -10.50
N GLN A 43 3.29 -6.52 -11.42
CA GLN A 43 3.27 -6.82 -12.86
C GLN A 43 4.42 -7.75 -13.26
N LYS A 44 5.64 -7.50 -12.76
CA LYS A 44 6.81 -8.35 -13.00
C LYS A 44 6.60 -9.77 -12.46
N TRP A 45 6.05 -9.91 -11.25
CA TRP A 45 5.71 -11.22 -10.69
C TRP A 45 4.69 -11.95 -11.57
N ARG A 46 3.59 -11.28 -11.97
CA ARG A 46 2.59 -11.85 -12.89
C ARG A 46 3.21 -12.33 -14.21
N SER A 47 4.11 -11.56 -14.83
CA SER A 47 4.80 -11.99 -16.04
C SER A 47 5.60 -13.29 -15.83
N CYS A 48 6.27 -13.45 -14.68
CA CYS A 48 6.98 -14.70 -14.37
C CYS A 48 6.05 -15.90 -14.18
N VAL A 49 4.79 -15.68 -13.79
CA VAL A 49 3.80 -16.76 -13.70
C VAL A 49 3.31 -17.18 -15.10
N LEU A 50 3.32 -16.27 -16.07
CA LEU A 50 2.80 -16.49 -17.43
C LEU A 50 3.86 -16.98 -18.43
N GLU A 51 5.12 -16.59 -18.23
CA GLU A 51 6.20 -16.79 -19.19
C GLU A 51 7.17 -17.90 -18.72
N GLU A 52 7.90 -18.53 -19.66
CA GLU A 52 8.92 -19.54 -19.36
C GLU A 52 10.22 -18.92 -18.84
N HIS A 53 10.12 -18.12 -17.77
CA HIS A 53 11.25 -17.54 -17.08
C HIS A 53 10.99 -17.39 -15.59
N TYR A 54 12.05 -17.54 -14.78
CA TYR A 54 11.97 -17.29 -13.35
C TYR A 54 12.25 -15.83 -13.01
N PHE A 55 11.73 -15.39 -11.87
CA PHE A 55 11.90 -14.04 -11.35
C PHE A 55 13.39 -13.75 -11.07
N LYS A 56 13.87 -12.66 -11.67
CA LYS A 56 15.21 -12.13 -11.42
C LYS A 56 15.07 -10.78 -10.72
N GLY A 57 15.35 -10.76 -9.42
CA GLY A 57 15.55 -9.51 -8.69
C GLY A 57 16.76 -8.73 -9.19
N ASP A 58 16.97 -7.52 -8.68
CA ASP A 58 18.04 -6.62 -9.15
C ASP A 58 19.45 -7.22 -9.02
N LYS A 59 19.61 -8.16 -8.07
CA LYS A 59 20.85 -8.90 -7.82
C LYS A 59 20.82 -10.32 -8.39
N GLY A 60 19.84 -10.67 -9.22
CA GLY A 60 19.61 -12.02 -9.73
C GLY A 60 19.22 -13.04 -8.65
N SER A 61 18.81 -12.58 -7.47
CA SER A 61 18.48 -13.43 -6.32
C SER A 61 16.97 -13.66 -6.21
N PRO A 62 16.51 -14.89 -5.89
CA PRO A 62 15.10 -15.19 -5.66
C PRO A 62 14.55 -14.59 -4.35
N SER A 63 15.42 -14.14 -3.45
CA SER A 63 15.05 -13.62 -2.13
C SER A 63 14.11 -12.42 -2.18
N GLU A 64 14.22 -11.61 -3.24
CA GLU A 64 13.36 -10.46 -3.47
C GLU A 64 11.91 -10.88 -3.69
N LEU A 65 11.68 -11.96 -4.45
CA LEU A 65 10.34 -12.50 -4.66
C LEU A 65 9.77 -13.10 -3.38
N LEU A 66 10.58 -13.84 -2.61
CA LEU A 66 10.16 -14.38 -1.31
C LEU A 66 9.72 -13.28 -0.35
N TYR A 67 10.48 -12.18 -0.31
CA TYR A 67 10.14 -11.01 0.51
C TYR A 67 8.87 -10.32 0.01
N PHE A 68 8.73 -10.12 -1.29
CA PHE A 68 7.55 -9.50 -1.87
C PHE A 68 6.28 -10.35 -1.71
N TYR A 69 6.38 -11.67 -1.84
CA TYR A 69 5.33 -12.61 -1.48
C TYR A 69 4.88 -12.41 -0.03
N LYS A 70 5.84 -12.35 0.90
CA LYS A 70 5.54 -12.14 2.32
C LYS A 70 4.83 -10.82 2.57
N LEU A 71 5.27 -9.73 1.94
CA LEU A 71 4.62 -8.42 2.03
C LEU A 71 3.15 -8.50 1.57
N ASN A 72 2.89 -9.19 0.46
CA ASN A 72 1.55 -9.37 -0.09
C ASN A 72 0.63 -10.19 0.81
N VAL A 73 1.12 -11.32 1.33
CA VAL A 73 0.37 -12.16 2.27
C VAL A 73 0.01 -11.37 3.53
N CYS A 74 0.97 -10.66 4.12
CA CYS A 74 0.70 -9.83 5.30
C CYS A 74 -0.30 -8.72 4.99
N LEU A 75 -0.22 -8.07 3.83
CA LEU A 75 -1.15 -7.01 3.45
C LEU A 75 -2.59 -7.55 3.28
N LEU A 76 -2.75 -8.73 2.66
CA LEU A 76 -4.04 -9.41 2.58
C LEU A 76 -4.60 -9.68 3.98
N GLU A 77 -3.82 -10.31 4.85
CA GLU A 77 -4.23 -10.61 6.23
C GLU A 77 -4.62 -9.34 7.01
N ALA A 78 -3.87 -8.26 6.84
CA ALA A 78 -4.20 -6.97 7.44
C ALA A 78 -5.53 -6.43 6.93
N ALA A 79 -5.76 -6.45 5.62
CA ALA A 79 -7.03 -6.06 5.01
C ALA A 79 -8.19 -6.97 5.46
N TYR A 80 -7.94 -8.27 5.64
CA TYR A 80 -8.91 -9.22 6.16
C TYR A 80 -9.34 -8.86 7.58
N LEU A 81 -8.40 -8.46 8.43
CA LEU A 81 -8.72 -7.98 9.78
C LEU A 81 -9.42 -6.63 9.75
N LEU A 82 -9.08 -5.73 8.82
CA LEU A 82 -9.64 -4.38 8.74
C LEU A 82 -11.05 -4.33 8.15
N LYS A 83 -11.42 -5.28 7.29
CA LYS A 83 -12.73 -5.28 6.61
C LYS A 83 -13.92 -5.28 7.58
N ASP A 84 -13.72 -5.82 8.79
CA ASP A 84 -14.75 -5.96 9.84
C ASP A 84 -14.47 -5.09 11.08
N ARG A 85 -13.33 -4.39 11.15
CA ARG A 85 -12.83 -3.76 12.40
C ARG A 85 -13.10 -2.26 12.55
N LEU A 86 -13.95 -1.69 11.72
CA LEU A 86 -14.17 -0.26 11.74
C LEU A 86 -15.68 0.02 11.73
N ASP A 87 -16.20 0.44 12.89
CA ASP A 87 -17.47 1.18 13.02
C ASP A 87 -17.34 2.58 12.41
N LEU A 88 -16.75 2.66 11.23
CA LEU A 88 -16.63 3.90 10.49
C LEU A 88 -17.77 3.91 9.48
N ASN A 89 -18.65 4.89 9.70
CA ASN A 89 -19.88 5.15 8.99
C ASN A 89 -19.60 5.52 7.52
N PHE A 90 -19.12 4.57 6.72
CA PHE A 90 -18.68 4.77 5.35
C PHE A 90 -19.74 4.23 4.38
N LYS A 91 -20.22 5.11 3.50
CA LYS A 91 -21.31 4.83 2.55
C LYS A 91 -20.88 4.94 1.09
N GLU A 92 -19.58 5.10 0.80
CA GLU A 92 -19.10 5.39 -0.56
C GLU A 92 -18.25 4.25 -1.17
N PRO A 93 -18.39 3.98 -2.49
CA PRO A 93 -17.60 2.96 -3.21
C PRO A 93 -16.09 3.23 -3.22
N THR A 94 -15.67 4.46 -2.97
CA THR A 94 -14.27 4.91 -2.88
C THR A 94 -13.64 4.58 -1.53
N ASP A 95 -14.41 3.99 -0.59
CA ASP A 95 -13.92 3.69 0.74
C ASP A 95 -13.04 2.42 0.75
N PRO A 96 -11.82 2.49 1.29
CA PRO A 96 -10.93 1.33 1.36
C PRO A 96 -11.53 0.10 2.04
N LEU A 97 -12.43 0.26 3.00
CA LEU A 97 -13.04 -0.89 3.69
C LEU A 97 -14.04 -1.62 2.81
N PHE A 98 -14.79 -0.87 1.99
CA PHE A 98 -15.64 -1.46 0.97
C PHE A 98 -14.81 -2.32 0.02
N VAL A 99 -13.65 -1.82 -0.43
CA VAL A 99 -12.72 -2.59 -1.27
C VAL A 99 -12.18 -3.82 -0.53
N PHE A 100 -11.74 -3.68 0.73
CA PHE A 100 -11.26 -4.82 1.53
C PHE A 100 -12.33 -5.90 1.67
N LYS A 101 -13.59 -5.52 1.88
CA LYS A 101 -14.69 -6.49 1.92
C LYS A 101 -14.93 -7.12 0.54
N GLN A 102 -14.86 -6.33 -0.53
CA GLN A 102 -15.15 -6.78 -1.88
C GLN A 102 -14.14 -7.81 -2.39
N ILE A 103 -12.84 -7.63 -2.12
CA ILE A 103 -11.82 -8.60 -2.58
C ILE A 103 -12.04 -10.00 -2.00
N TYR A 104 -12.70 -10.13 -0.85
CA TYR A 104 -13.01 -11.42 -0.21
C TYR A 104 -14.39 -12.00 -0.58
N GLN A 105 -15.03 -11.50 -1.64
CA GLN A 105 -16.33 -12.02 -2.08
C GLN A 105 -16.22 -13.35 -2.81
N ASP A 106 -15.22 -13.49 -3.69
CA ASP A 106 -15.04 -14.69 -4.51
C ASP A 106 -14.09 -15.71 -3.88
N TYR A 107 -13.14 -15.23 -3.08
CA TYR A 107 -12.11 -16.04 -2.44
C TYR A 107 -11.99 -15.67 -0.98
N ASP A 108 -11.93 -16.68 -0.10
CA ASP A 108 -11.56 -16.46 1.29
C ASP A 108 -10.05 -16.23 1.43
N LEU A 109 -9.62 -15.87 2.65
CA LEU A 109 -8.22 -15.59 2.93
C LEU A 109 -7.31 -16.81 2.66
N SER A 110 -7.78 -18.03 2.94
CA SER A 110 -6.99 -19.24 2.74
C SER A 110 -6.80 -19.53 1.25
N ALA A 111 -7.81 -19.29 0.43
CA ALA A 111 -7.72 -19.41 -1.02
C ALA A 111 -6.71 -18.42 -1.60
N TYR A 112 -6.72 -17.16 -1.15
CA TYR A 112 -5.68 -16.20 -1.55
C TYR A 112 -4.28 -16.61 -1.14
N GLN A 113 -4.09 -17.11 0.08
CA GLN A 113 -2.79 -17.60 0.54
C GLN A 113 -2.29 -18.75 -0.34
N GLY A 114 -3.16 -19.70 -0.69
CA GLY A 114 -2.84 -20.80 -1.61
C GLY A 114 -2.45 -20.31 -3.00
N MET A 115 -3.26 -19.45 -3.62
CA MET A 115 -2.97 -18.90 -4.95
C MET A 115 -1.68 -18.08 -4.98
N LEU A 116 -1.40 -17.27 -3.95
CA LEU A 116 -0.14 -16.54 -3.87
C LEU A 116 1.06 -17.45 -3.66
N TYR A 117 0.89 -18.57 -2.94
CA TYR A 117 1.93 -19.57 -2.78
C TYR A 117 2.25 -20.25 -4.11
N GLU A 118 1.22 -20.63 -4.88
CA GLU A 118 1.40 -21.16 -6.23
C GLU A 118 2.14 -20.15 -7.13
N TRP A 119 1.74 -18.87 -7.10
CA TRP A 119 2.44 -17.81 -7.85
C TRP A 119 3.91 -17.68 -7.43
N LEU A 120 4.21 -17.87 -6.15
CA LEU A 120 5.58 -17.86 -5.66
C LEU A 120 6.37 -19.04 -6.24
N GLU A 121 5.81 -20.25 -6.19
CA GLU A 121 6.44 -21.45 -6.76
C GLU A 121 6.73 -21.26 -8.25
N PHE A 122 5.78 -20.73 -9.02
CA PHE A 122 5.98 -20.48 -10.45
C PHE A 122 6.98 -19.37 -10.72
N GLY A 123 6.89 -18.26 -9.98
CA GLY A 123 7.86 -17.18 -10.10
C GLY A 123 9.29 -17.61 -9.76
N LEU A 124 9.48 -18.68 -8.97
CA LEU A 124 10.78 -19.26 -8.67
C LEU A 124 11.20 -20.39 -9.64
N SER A 125 10.27 -20.90 -10.45
CA SER A 125 10.48 -21.98 -11.40
C SER A 125 10.93 -21.46 -12.77
N ALA A 126 11.86 -22.16 -13.41
CA ALA A 126 12.25 -21.89 -14.80
C ALA A 126 11.30 -22.52 -15.84
N ARG A 127 10.29 -23.27 -15.38
CA ARG A 127 9.28 -23.92 -16.23
C ARG A 127 7.96 -23.20 -16.06
N ALA A 128 7.34 -22.77 -17.16
CA ALA A 128 5.94 -22.36 -17.18
C ALA A 128 5.04 -23.57 -16.86
N THR A 129 3.82 -23.30 -16.39
CA THR A 129 2.92 -24.31 -15.85
C THR A 129 2.46 -25.35 -16.88
N ASN A 130 2.54 -26.63 -16.48
CA ASN A 130 1.89 -27.76 -17.15
C ASN A 130 0.54 -28.12 -16.48
N GLU A 131 0.33 -27.66 -15.24
CA GLU A 131 -0.87 -27.87 -14.42
C GLU A 131 -1.31 -26.50 -13.85
N ALA A 132 -2.61 -26.20 -13.95
CA ALA A 132 -3.11 -24.91 -14.39
C ALA A 132 -3.57 -23.97 -13.28
N ILE A 133 -2.86 -22.85 -13.06
CA ILE A 133 -3.56 -21.62 -12.67
C ILE A 133 -4.47 -21.26 -13.83
N THR A 134 -5.77 -21.20 -13.60
CA THR A 134 -6.68 -20.81 -14.68
C THR A 134 -6.46 -19.33 -15.03
N PRO A 135 -6.55 -18.93 -16.31
CA PRO A 135 -6.42 -17.52 -16.67
C PRO A 135 -7.41 -16.62 -15.92
N VAL A 136 -8.59 -17.14 -15.58
CA VAL A 136 -9.62 -16.42 -14.82
C VAL A 136 -9.14 -16.14 -13.40
N ASP A 137 -8.62 -17.14 -12.70
CA ASP A 137 -8.10 -16.97 -11.33
C ASP A 137 -6.88 -16.05 -11.32
N LEU A 138 -5.98 -16.19 -12.30
CA LEU A 138 -4.81 -15.31 -12.43
C LEU A 138 -5.20 -13.84 -12.60
N ILE A 139 -6.12 -13.55 -13.51
CA ILE A 139 -6.63 -12.20 -13.75
C ILE A 139 -7.31 -11.67 -12.49
N ARG A 140 -8.19 -12.47 -11.88
CA ARG A 140 -8.97 -12.06 -10.70
C ARG A 140 -8.06 -11.75 -9.50
N VAL A 141 -7.09 -12.60 -9.21
CA VAL A 141 -6.11 -12.37 -8.13
C VAL A 141 -5.28 -11.13 -8.43
N TYR A 142 -4.78 -10.97 -9.65
CA TYR A 142 -4.02 -9.78 -10.05
C TYR A 142 -4.80 -8.49 -9.83
N GLU A 143 -6.03 -8.41 -10.35
CA GLU A 143 -6.89 -7.23 -10.21
C GLU A 143 -7.21 -6.94 -8.74
N ASN A 144 -7.50 -7.98 -7.95
CA ASN A 144 -7.81 -7.81 -6.53
C ASN A 144 -6.59 -7.31 -5.73
N LEU A 145 -5.37 -7.74 -6.06
CA LEU A 145 -4.15 -7.21 -5.46
C LEU A 145 -3.91 -5.74 -5.84
N GLN A 146 -4.14 -5.35 -7.09
CA GLN A 146 -4.04 -3.94 -7.51
C GLN A 146 -5.05 -3.07 -6.73
N ARG A 147 -6.29 -3.54 -6.59
CA ARG A 147 -7.33 -2.85 -5.80
C ARG A 147 -6.97 -2.79 -4.32
N LEU A 148 -6.43 -3.87 -3.76
CA LEU A 148 -5.94 -3.92 -2.39
C LEU A 148 -4.83 -2.88 -2.16
N TYR A 149 -3.88 -2.75 -3.08
CA TYR A 149 -2.82 -1.75 -2.98
C TYR A 149 -3.39 -0.32 -3.02
N GLY A 150 -4.29 -0.04 -3.95
CA GLY A 150 -4.94 1.28 -4.04
C GLY A 150 -5.74 1.63 -2.79
N ALA A 151 -6.54 0.70 -2.27
CA ALA A 151 -7.28 0.89 -1.03
C ALA A 151 -6.35 1.11 0.16
N SER A 152 -5.31 0.28 0.30
CA SER A 152 -4.33 0.39 1.38
C SER A 152 -3.53 1.71 1.30
N TRP A 153 -3.25 2.20 0.10
CA TRP A 153 -2.61 3.49 -0.10
C TRP A 153 -3.47 4.64 0.42
N ASN A 154 -4.77 4.63 0.10
CA ASN A 154 -5.71 5.62 0.61
C ASN A 154 -5.78 5.60 2.15
N VAL A 155 -5.75 4.40 2.74
CA VAL A 155 -5.66 4.23 4.20
C VAL A 155 -4.37 4.86 4.73
N ASN A 156 -3.22 4.51 4.15
CA ASN A 156 -1.90 5.03 4.54
C ASN A 156 -1.85 6.57 4.50
N GLN A 157 -2.40 7.17 3.44
CA GLN A 157 -2.46 8.62 3.28
C GLN A 157 -3.34 9.30 4.33
N ARG A 158 -4.50 8.70 4.65
CA ARG A 158 -5.36 9.20 5.73
C ARG A 158 -4.61 9.21 7.07
N PHE A 159 -3.88 8.14 7.40
CA PHE A 159 -3.07 8.09 8.63
C PHE A 159 -1.95 9.13 8.67
N ALA A 160 -1.21 9.31 7.57
CA ALA A 160 -0.17 10.33 7.48
C ALA A 160 -0.75 11.73 7.72
N ASN A 161 -1.89 12.05 7.09
CA ASN A 161 -2.55 13.34 7.23
C ASN A 161 -3.10 13.58 8.65
N THR A 162 -3.73 12.57 9.27
CA THR A 162 -4.21 12.66 10.65
C THR A 162 -3.05 12.91 11.63
N SER A 163 -1.90 12.25 11.43
CA SER A 163 -0.72 12.46 12.27
C SER A 163 -0.14 13.88 12.13
N LEU A 164 -0.14 14.44 10.91
CA LEU A 164 0.32 15.81 10.66
C LEU A 164 -0.57 16.85 11.34
N ILE A 165 -1.89 16.67 11.27
CA ILE A 165 -2.86 17.56 11.93
C ILE A 165 -2.72 17.47 13.46
N ALA A 166 -2.54 16.27 14.01
CA ALA A 166 -2.35 16.09 15.46
C ALA A 166 -1.07 16.75 15.98
N HIS A 167 0.02 16.73 15.19
CA HIS A 167 1.26 17.44 15.53
C HIS A 167 1.11 18.96 15.45
N GLN A 168 0.41 19.49 14.44
CA GLN A 168 0.13 20.92 14.33
C GLN A 168 -0.73 21.42 15.51
N ALA A 169 -1.79 20.68 15.87
CA ALA A 169 -2.66 21.04 17.00
C ALA A 169 -1.93 21.01 18.36
N SER A 170 -0.96 20.09 18.55
CA SER A 170 -0.15 20.04 19.77
C SER A 170 0.84 21.21 19.87
N ILE A 171 1.34 21.71 18.74
CA ILE A 171 2.22 22.89 18.68
C ILE A 171 1.43 24.17 19.00
N GLU A 172 0.20 24.28 18.50
CA GLU A 172 -0.68 25.42 18.76
C GLU A 172 -1.14 25.48 20.23
N GLN A 173 -1.45 24.34 20.86
CA GLN A 173 -1.78 24.28 22.29
C GLN A 173 -0.59 24.62 23.21
N SER A 174 0.64 24.40 22.74
CA SER A 174 1.86 24.79 23.45
C SER A 174 2.13 26.30 23.35
N ALA A 175 1.60 26.97 22.34
CA ALA A 175 1.78 28.41 22.11
C ALA A 175 0.87 29.28 23.01
N ASP A 176 -0.31 28.80 23.37
CA ASP A 176 -1.25 29.52 24.26
C ASP A 176 -0.80 29.56 25.73
N SER A 177 0.21 28.77 26.11
CA SER A 177 0.73 28.72 27.49
C SER A 177 1.84 29.75 27.76
N LEU A 178 2.24 30.56 26.78
CA LEU A 178 3.39 31.47 26.88
C LEU A 178 3.01 32.92 26.54
N ILE A 179 1.98 33.47 27.20
CA ILE A 179 1.73 34.92 27.20
C ILE A 179 2.50 35.53 28.37
N GLY A 180 3.75 35.95 28.09
CA GLY A 180 4.65 36.56 29.06
C GLY A 180 5.90 37.19 28.40
N SER A 181 5.69 38.17 27.52
CA SER A 181 6.68 39.09 26.92
C SER A 181 7.76 38.53 25.96
N PRO A 182 8.25 39.35 25.01
CA PRO A 182 8.36 38.93 23.63
C PRO A 182 9.81 38.79 23.16
N ASN A 183 10.20 37.60 22.71
CA ASN A 183 11.09 37.44 21.57
C ASN A 183 11.05 35.98 21.09
N VAL A 184 10.12 35.67 20.19
CA VAL A 184 10.18 34.42 19.44
C VAL A 184 10.75 34.76 18.07
N ALA A 185 12.02 34.44 17.87
CA ALA A 185 12.63 34.47 16.56
C ALA A 185 11.97 33.38 15.70
N LEU A 186 11.27 33.80 14.65
CA LEU A 186 10.80 32.91 13.58
C LEU A 186 12.00 32.19 12.97
N TYR A 187 11.94 30.86 12.90
CA TYR A 187 12.90 30.08 12.10
C TYR A 187 12.69 30.44 10.62
N LYS A 188 13.53 31.33 10.09
CA LYS A 188 13.53 31.71 8.68
C LYS A 188 14.19 30.59 7.87
N LEU A 189 13.38 29.67 7.34
CA LEU A 189 13.80 28.69 6.33
C LEU A 189 14.38 29.36 5.07
N ASP A 190 14.10 30.64 4.83
CA ASP A 190 14.70 31.44 3.74
C ASP A 190 16.16 31.84 3.99
N SER A 191 16.71 31.60 5.18
CA SER A 191 18.07 32.03 5.54
C SER A 191 19.13 30.93 5.47
N THR A 192 18.75 29.69 5.15
CA THR A 192 19.67 28.52 5.16
C THR A 192 19.80 27.82 3.81
N ILE A 193 19.33 28.43 2.73
CA ILE A 193 19.64 27.98 1.36
C ILE A 193 20.59 28.99 0.76
N GLY A 194 21.84 28.58 0.55
CA GLY A 194 22.80 29.37 -0.20
C GLY A 194 22.21 29.76 -1.56
N SER A 195 22.33 31.05 -1.87
CA SER A 195 21.98 31.75 -3.12
C SER A 195 21.94 30.92 -4.42
N PRO A 196 22.86 29.99 -4.75
CA PRO A 196 22.79 29.23 -6.01
C PRO A 196 21.59 28.26 -6.17
N LEU A 197 20.93 27.83 -5.10
CA LEU A 197 19.85 26.83 -5.18
C LEU A 197 18.46 27.45 -5.37
N GLN A 198 18.27 28.70 -4.98
CA GLN A 198 16.97 29.36 -5.04
C GLN A 198 16.52 29.65 -6.47
N GLU A 199 17.47 29.98 -7.35
CA GLU A 199 17.21 30.14 -8.78
C GLU A 199 16.85 28.79 -9.42
N THR A 200 17.50 27.71 -9.00
CA THR A 200 17.23 26.35 -9.49
C THR A 200 15.83 25.88 -9.07
N ILE A 201 15.46 26.11 -7.80
CA ILE A 201 14.12 25.79 -7.29
C ILE A 201 13.05 26.60 -8.03
N THR A 202 13.30 27.90 -8.24
CA THR A 202 12.37 28.78 -8.98
C THR A 202 12.18 28.31 -10.42
N LYS A 203 13.26 27.90 -11.10
CA LYS A 203 13.21 27.33 -12.46
C LYS A 203 12.44 26.02 -12.50
N ILE A 204 12.62 25.13 -11.53
CA ILE A 204 11.90 23.85 -11.45
C ILE A 204 10.40 24.09 -11.23
N VAL A 205 10.04 24.97 -10.29
CA VAL A 205 8.63 25.30 -10.00
C VAL A 205 7.94 25.93 -11.21
N ALA A 206 8.63 26.81 -11.94
CA ALA A 206 8.10 27.40 -13.17
C ALA A 206 7.84 26.33 -14.25
N LYS A 207 8.78 25.40 -14.43
CA LYS A 207 8.68 24.32 -15.43
C LYS A 207 7.58 23.31 -15.10
N ILE A 208 7.36 23.03 -13.82
CA ILE A 208 6.23 22.20 -13.34
C ILE A 208 4.91 22.92 -13.64
N LYS A 209 4.79 24.21 -13.32
CA LYS A 209 3.56 24.97 -13.59
C LYS A 209 3.23 25.07 -15.08
N GLU A 210 4.23 25.19 -15.94
CA GLU A 210 4.09 25.18 -17.41
C GLU A 210 3.68 23.81 -17.96
N LYS A 211 4.24 22.72 -17.42
CA LYS A 211 3.88 21.34 -17.80
C LYS A 211 2.48 20.94 -17.31
N VAL A 212 2.08 21.40 -16.13
CA VAL A 212 0.77 21.08 -15.55
C VAL A 212 -0.36 21.91 -16.17
N SER A 213 -0.10 23.12 -16.67
CA SER A 213 -1.10 23.91 -17.39
C SER A 213 -1.30 23.50 -18.85
N SER A 214 -0.27 22.91 -19.49
CA SER A 214 -0.37 22.35 -20.85
C SER A 214 -0.97 20.95 -20.90
N VAL A 215 -0.91 20.20 -19.79
CA VAL A 215 -1.66 18.96 -19.61
C VAL A 215 -2.93 19.32 -18.83
N GLN A 216 -3.93 19.85 -19.54
CA GLN A 216 -5.31 19.75 -19.07
C GLN A 216 -5.49 18.33 -18.55
N ALA A 217 -5.77 18.21 -17.25
CA ALA A 217 -5.97 16.95 -16.56
C ALA A 217 -7.14 16.22 -17.23
N ILE A 218 -6.82 15.45 -18.26
CA ILE A 218 -7.65 14.37 -18.76
C ILE A 218 -7.54 13.29 -17.70
N ILE A 219 -8.50 13.36 -16.77
CA ILE A 219 -9.12 12.19 -16.17
C ILE A 219 -9.19 11.12 -17.26
N TYR A 220 -8.73 9.91 -16.96
CA TYR A 220 -8.53 8.74 -17.84
C TYR A 220 -7.12 8.56 -18.41
N LEU A 221 -6.25 7.98 -17.59
CA LEU A 221 -5.34 6.87 -17.95
C LEU A 221 -5.13 6.12 -16.62
N GLY A 222 -5.83 5.01 -16.35
CA GLY A 222 -5.55 3.72 -16.97
C GLY A 222 -4.72 2.93 -15.96
#